data_AF-A0A5K8A218-F1
#
_entry.id   AF-A0A5K8A218-F1
#
_cell.length_a   1.000
_cell.length_b   1.000
_cell.length_c   1.000
_cell.angle_alpha   90.00
_cell.angle_beta   90.00
_cell.angle_gamma   90.00
#
_symmetry.space_group_name_H-M   'P 1'
#
loop_
_entity.id
_entity.type
_entity.pdbx_description
1 polymer ?
#
loop_
_entity_poly.entity_id
_entity_poly.type
_entity_poly.pdbx_seq_one_letter_code
_entity_poly.pdbx_strand_id
1 'polypeptide(L)'
;MLSSFEEVSRVFEDKGVSIGINTIRRIAQRFASRAKIAQQLETIALTDSLGQRRVVVSSDGGRVRIRRNKRGPRTKKGRKRYHTHWKEPKLVLIYTVDDQGKMDHRFIPVIEGTLKGPDTAFGLLRYHLQQLDVRTAEKVLFVADGARWIWNRISELVSSLGIAASKVYELVDFYHAVEHLAKVADFKKSWKPSEKKKWVQKHRRMLLKGQTDQVIVAIKNLCRGRKSKNIATERNYFIRNQHRMDYQKVASLNLPIGSGAMESAIRRVVNLRMKGASIYWLKETAEAMLMLRSYYKSGRWNLLKSLSFSLYS
;
A
#
# COMPACT_ATOMS: atom_id res chain seq x y z
N MET A 1 -11.43 -3.91 16.42
CA MET A 1 -11.89 -2.68 17.09
C MET A 1 -11.41 -1.43 16.37
N LEU A 2 -12.33 -0.46 16.29
CA LEU A 2 -12.26 0.84 15.61
C LEU A 2 -12.19 1.99 16.64
N SER A 3 -11.73 1.71 17.85
CA SER A 3 -12.09 2.54 18.98
C SER A 3 -11.52 3.95 18.93
N SER A 4 -12.41 4.93 19.09
CA SER A 4 -12.04 6.31 19.39
C SER A 4 -11.22 6.37 20.68
N PHE A 5 -10.47 7.45 20.93
CA PHE A 5 -9.74 7.55 22.20
C PHE A 5 -10.72 7.67 23.39
N GLU A 6 -11.91 8.19 23.13
CA GLU A 6 -13.06 8.27 24.01
C GLU A 6 -13.58 6.88 24.39
N GLU A 7 -13.69 5.94 23.44
CA GLU A 7 -14.02 4.54 23.74
C GLU A 7 -12.92 3.86 24.55
N VAL A 8 -11.65 4.13 24.25
CA VAL A 8 -10.54 3.57 25.02
C VAL A 8 -10.55 4.08 26.46
N SER A 9 -10.83 5.37 26.68
CA SER A 9 -11.01 5.96 28.02
C SER A 9 -12.08 5.22 28.81
N ARG A 10 -13.25 5.00 28.20
CA ARG A 10 -14.35 4.25 28.81
C ARG A 10 -13.97 2.81 29.15
N VAL A 11 -13.28 2.11 28.25
CA VAL A 11 -12.80 0.74 28.52
C VAL A 11 -11.80 0.69 29.68
N PHE A 12 -10.98 1.72 29.88
CA PHE A 12 -10.10 1.80 31.05
C PHE A 12 -10.90 2.12 32.32
N GLU A 13 -11.87 3.03 32.25
CA GLU A 13 -12.78 3.35 33.36
C GLU A 13 -13.55 2.11 33.83
N ASP A 14 -14.10 1.32 32.89
CA ASP A 14 -14.78 0.04 33.18
C ASP A 14 -13.86 -0.99 33.87
N LYS A 15 -12.54 -0.81 33.75
CA LYS A 15 -11.51 -1.64 34.39
C LYS A 15 -10.92 -0.98 35.65
N GLY A 16 -11.54 0.07 36.17
CA GLY A 16 -11.10 0.77 37.39
C GLY A 16 -9.90 1.70 37.18
N VAL A 17 -9.52 2.01 35.94
CA VAL A 17 -8.39 2.88 35.62
C VAL A 17 -8.89 4.18 35.01
N SER A 18 -8.83 5.28 35.76
CA SER A 18 -9.17 6.60 35.22
C SER A 18 -8.01 7.18 34.40
N ILE A 19 -8.17 7.24 33.08
CA ILE A 19 -7.15 7.80 32.18
C ILE A 19 -7.76 8.66 31.08
N GLY A 20 -7.45 9.96 31.12
CA GLY A 20 -7.97 10.91 30.13
C GLY A 20 -7.46 10.65 28.70
N ILE A 21 -8.30 10.99 27.72
CA ILE A 21 -8.06 10.88 26.26
C ILE A 21 -6.68 11.42 25.83
N ASN A 22 -6.26 12.57 26.37
CA ASN A 22 -4.97 13.17 26.04
C ASN A 22 -3.78 12.34 26.55
N THR A 23 -3.93 11.67 27.69
CA THR A 23 -2.92 10.77 28.24
C THR A 23 -2.80 9.51 27.39
N ILE A 24 -3.93 8.87 27.04
CA ILE A 24 -3.95 7.70 26.13
C ILE A 24 -3.25 8.05 24.80
N ARG A 25 -3.58 9.21 24.22
CA ARG A 25 -2.96 9.67 22.97
C ARG A 25 -1.44 9.83 23.11
N ARG A 26 -0.96 10.44 24.19
CA ARG A 26 0.49 10.61 24.45
C ARG A 26 1.18 9.26 24.65
N ILE A 27 0.56 8.33 25.36
CA ILE A 27 1.11 6.97 25.54
C ILE A 27 1.27 6.29 24.19
N ALA A 28 0.23 6.27 23.36
CA ALA A 28 0.28 5.66 22.02
C ALA A 28 1.39 6.29 21.14
N GLN A 29 1.54 7.62 21.20
CA GLN A 29 2.60 8.32 20.47
C GLN A 29 3.99 7.98 20.97
N ARG A 30 4.20 8.00 22.29
CA ARG A 30 5.49 7.65 22.90
C ARG A 30 5.86 6.20 22.61
N PHE A 31 4.91 5.28 22.72
CA PHE A 31 5.08 3.86 22.40
C PHE A 31 5.53 3.67 20.94
N ALA A 32 4.85 4.32 19.99
CA ALA A 32 5.23 4.28 18.57
C ALA A 32 6.61 4.94 18.33
N SER A 33 6.89 6.06 19.00
CA SER A 33 8.17 6.76 18.86
C SER A 33 9.34 5.91 19.34
N ARG A 34 9.19 5.21 20.46
CA ARG A 34 10.20 4.28 21.00
C ARG A 34 10.47 3.14 20.01
N ALA A 35 9.41 2.48 19.56
CA ALA A 35 9.55 1.38 18.60
C ALA A 35 10.21 1.83 17.29
N LYS A 36 9.94 3.06 16.84
CA LYS A 36 10.57 3.62 15.65
C LYS A 36 12.06 3.90 15.82
N ILE A 37 12.48 4.36 17.01
CA ILE A 37 13.91 4.55 17.33
C ILE A 37 14.60 3.20 17.38
N ALA A 38 14.02 2.20 18.06
CA ALA A 38 14.57 0.85 18.12
C ALA A 38 14.70 0.23 16.72
N GLN A 39 13.68 0.33 15.86
CA GLN A 39 13.74 -0.15 14.47
C GLN A 39 14.90 0.47 13.66
N GLN A 40 15.35 1.68 14.01
CA GLN A 40 16.46 2.35 13.34
C GLN A 40 17.84 1.95 13.89
N LEU A 41 17.91 1.54 15.16
CA LEU A 41 19.15 1.21 15.86
C LEU A 41 19.42 -0.30 15.91
N GLU A 42 18.37 -1.11 15.89
CA GLU A 42 18.42 -2.54 16.10
C GLU A 42 18.13 -3.30 14.81
N THR A 43 18.81 -4.43 14.65
CA THR A 43 18.49 -5.42 13.63
C THR A 43 17.34 -6.28 14.15
N ILE A 44 16.17 -6.19 13.53
CA ILE A 44 15.03 -7.02 13.91
C ILE A 44 15.22 -8.41 13.31
N ALA A 45 15.52 -9.40 14.16
CA ALA A 45 15.39 -10.80 13.75
C ALA A 45 13.90 -11.14 13.59
N LEU A 46 13.40 -11.15 12.35
CA LEU A 46 12.11 -11.74 12.06
C LEU A 46 12.27 -13.26 12.20
N THR A 47 11.52 -13.86 13.14
CA THR A 47 11.58 -15.31 13.42
C THR A 47 11.06 -16.17 12.27
N ASP A 48 10.42 -15.54 11.28
CA ASP A 48 9.80 -16.22 10.14
C ASP A 48 10.81 -16.29 8.99
N SER A 49 11.40 -17.47 8.75
CA SER A 49 12.20 -17.69 7.55
C SER A 49 11.30 -17.72 6.31
N LEU A 50 11.69 -17.01 5.25
CA LEU A 50 11.01 -17.11 3.95
C LEU A 50 11.14 -18.51 3.35
N GLY A 51 12.28 -19.19 3.54
CA GLY A 51 12.57 -20.47 2.89
C GLY A 51 12.38 -20.39 1.37
N GLN A 52 12.00 -21.50 0.73
CA GLN A 52 11.67 -21.54 -0.70
C GLN A 52 10.23 -21.05 -1.01
N ARG A 53 9.70 -20.08 -0.25
CA ARG A 53 8.37 -19.52 -0.54
C ARG A 53 8.41 -18.56 -1.72
N ARG A 54 7.22 -18.30 -2.27
CA ARG A 54 6.98 -17.25 -3.25
C ARG A 54 6.57 -15.99 -2.54
N VAL A 55 7.42 -14.96 -2.61
CA VAL A 55 7.22 -13.68 -1.95
C VAL A 55 6.48 -12.76 -2.88
N VAL A 56 5.48 -12.05 -2.35
CA VAL A 56 4.76 -11.00 -3.04
C VAL A 56 4.93 -9.70 -2.28
N VAL A 57 5.44 -8.70 -2.99
CA VAL A 57 5.65 -7.35 -2.53
C VAL A 57 4.66 -6.44 -3.24
N SER A 58 3.94 -5.64 -2.47
CA SER A 58 2.99 -4.67 -3.01
C SER A 58 3.15 -3.33 -2.32
N SER A 59 2.84 -2.25 -3.05
CA SER A 59 2.98 -0.88 -2.60
C SER A 59 1.82 -0.04 -3.16
N ASP A 60 1.20 0.78 -2.33
CA ASP A 60 0.14 1.71 -2.76
C ASP A 60 -0.02 2.88 -1.77
N GLY A 61 -0.76 3.92 -2.19
CA GLY A 61 -1.06 5.12 -1.44
C GLY A 61 -2.47 5.18 -0.89
N GLY A 62 -2.60 5.39 0.42
CA GLY A 62 -3.88 5.70 1.06
C GLY A 62 -4.26 7.18 0.96
N ARG A 63 -5.28 7.61 1.71
CA ARG A 63 -5.61 9.04 1.87
C ARG A 63 -5.98 9.37 3.31
N VAL A 64 -5.27 10.33 3.90
CA VAL A 64 -5.60 10.89 5.23
C VAL A 64 -5.69 12.40 5.16
N ARG A 65 -6.51 13.00 6.04
CA ARG A 65 -6.63 14.46 6.12
C ARG A 65 -5.74 14.99 7.23
N ILE A 66 -4.74 15.78 6.86
CA ILE A 66 -3.80 16.41 7.79
C ILE A 66 -4.27 17.83 8.09
N ARG A 67 -4.09 18.26 9.35
CA ARG A 67 -4.27 19.65 9.77
C ARG A 67 -2.95 20.29 10.18
N ARG A 68 -2.80 21.58 9.86
CA ARG A 68 -1.70 22.43 10.33
C ARG A 68 -2.28 23.69 10.96
N ASN A 69 -1.86 24.01 12.17
CA ASN A 69 -2.32 25.21 12.86
C ASN A 69 -1.96 26.46 12.07
N LYS A 70 -2.90 27.40 12.00
CA LYS A 70 -2.69 28.75 11.48
C LYS A 70 -1.91 29.57 12.51
N ARG A 71 -1.08 30.50 12.03
CA ARG A 71 -0.59 31.60 12.87
C ARG A 71 -1.74 32.60 13.12
N GLY A 72 -1.65 33.35 14.22
CA GLY A 72 -2.63 34.39 14.57
C GLY A 72 -3.57 34.04 15.73
N PRO A 73 -4.61 34.87 15.94
CA PRO A 73 -5.43 34.82 17.15
C PRO A 73 -6.24 33.53 17.27
N ARG A 74 -6.47 33.12 18.53
CA ARG A 74 -7.33 31.99 18.86
C ARG A 74 -8.80 32.35 18.60
N THR A 75 -9.64 31.34 18.38
CA THR A 75 -11.10 31.53 18.32
C THR A 75 -11.62 32.01 19.68
N LYS A 76 -12.85 32.54 19.75
CA LYS A 76 -13.54 32.88 21.01
C LYS A 76 -13.53 31.75 22.06
N LYS A 77 -13.52 30.48 21.62
CA LYS A 77 -13.40 29.28 22.49
C LYS A 77 -11.96 28.85 22.81
N GLY A 78 -10.96 29.73 22.65
CA GLY A 78 -9.54 29.46 22.93
C GLY A 78 -8.81 28.49 21.96
N ARG A 79 -9.46 28.05 20.88
CA ARG A 79 -8.90 27.07 19.93
C ARG A 79 -8.05 27.72 18.83
N LYS A 80 -7.00 27.03 18.38
CA LYS A 80 -6.22 27.44 17.19
C LYS A 80 -7.02 27.14 15.92
N ARG A 81 -7.07 28.09 14.98
CA ARG A 81 -7.56 27.84 13.61
C ARG A 81 -6.54 26.96 12.87
N TYR A 82 -6.96 26.23 11.83
CA TYR A 82 -6.07 25.34 11.07
C TYR A 82 -6.41 25.27 9.58
N HIS A 83 -5.42 24.92 8.76
CA HIS A 83 -5.62 24.50 7.36
C HIS A 83 -5.70 22.98 7.29
N THR A 84 -6.40 22.47 6.28
CA THR A 84 -6.50 21.02 6.04
C THR A 84 -6.15 20.70 4.59
N HIS A 85 -5.44 19.60 4.38
CA HIS A 85 -5.19 19.06 3.04
C HIS A 85 -5.15 17.53 3.09
N TRP A 86 -5.39 16.90 1.95
CA TRP A 86 -5.18 15.46 1.80
C TRP A 86 -3.68 15.18 1.70
N LYS A 87 -3.23 14.18 2.45
CA LYS A 87 -1.89 13.60 2.34
C LYS A 87 -2.03 12.11 2.05
N GLU A 88 -1.17 11.63 1.18
CA GLU A 88 -1.11 10.24 0.77
C GLU A 88 -0.10 9.49 1.64
N PRO A 89 -0.53 8.70 2.64
CA PRO A 89 0.36 7.74 3.29
C PRO A 89 0.76 6.67 2.28
N LYS A 90 2.03 6.32 2.24
CA LYS A 90 2.58 5.24 1.41
C LYS A 90 2.64 3.99 2.26
N LEU A 91 2.06 2.90 1.79
CA LEU A 91 2.09 1.60 2.46
C LEU A 91 2.86 0.61 1.59
N VAL A 92 3.60 -0.28 2.26
CA VAL A 92 4.24 -1.44 1.64
C VAL A 92 3.77 -2.70 2.37
N LEU A 93 3.60 -3.78 1.62
CA LEU A 93 3.12 -5.06 2.08
C LEU A 93 4.03 -6.15 1.53
N ILE A 94 4.50 -7.03 2.41
CA ILE A 94 5.21 -8.26 2.06
C ILE A 94 4.37 -9.42 2.59
N TYR A 95 4.04 -10.36 1.73
CA TYR A 95 3.38 -11.61 2.11
C TYR A 95 3.90 -12.74 1.23
N THR A 96 3.53 -13.97 1.56
CA THR A 96 3.91 -15.14 0.76
C THR A 96 2.68 -15.85 0.23
N VAL A 97 2.87 -16.56 -0.88
CA VAL A 97 1.88 -17.50 -1.42
C VAL A 97 2.46 -18.90 -1.49
N ASP A 98 1.58 -19.89 -1.40
CA ASP A 98 1.92 -21.29 -1.55
C ASP A 98 2.12 -21.69 -3.03
N ASP A 99 2.36 -22.98 -3.25
CA ASP A 99 2.55 -23.58 -4.56
C ASP A 99 1.31 -23.47 -5.47
N GLN A 100 0.12 -23.35 -4.89
CA GLN A 100 -1.17 -23.10 -5.57
C GLN A 100 -1.49 -21.61 -5.78
N GLY A 101 -0.62 -20.70 -5.32
CA GLY A 101 -0.82 -19.25 -5.43
C GLY A 101 -1.83 -18.68 -4.43
N LYS A 102 -2.20 -19.42 -3.38
CA LYS A 102 -3.01 -18.93 -2.27
C LYS A 102 -2.11 -18.31 -1.21
N MET A 103 -2.66 -17.39 -0.41
CA MET A 103 -1.92 -16.74 0.67
C MET A 103 -1.46 -17.78 1.71
N ASP A 104 -0.15 -17.86 1.95
CA ASP A 104 0.40 -18.76 2.97
C ASP A 104 0.24 -18.12 4.35
N HIS A 105 -0.75 -18.61 5.11
CA HIS A 105 -1.08 -18.11 6.45
C HIS A 105 -0.04 -18.48 7.53
N ARG A 106 0.95 -19.34 7.23
CA ARG A 106 2.06 -19.64 8.15
C ARG A 106 3.08 -18.51 8.20
N PHE A 107 3.12 -17.68 7.16
CA PHE A 107 3.93 -16.47 7.14
C PHE A 107 3.13 -15.28 7.66
N ILE A 108 3.64 -14.62 8.69
CA ILE A 108 3.03 -13.39 9.20
C ILE A 108 3.38 -12.26 8.22
N PRO A 109 2.42 -11.60 7.55
CA PRO A 109 2.74 -10.55 6.59
C PRO A 109 3.49 -9.38 7.25
N VAL A 110 4.27 -8.65 6.48
CA VAL A 110 4.83 -7.36 6.91
C VAL A 110 4.01 -6.25 6.30
N ILE A 111 3.50 -5.34 7.13
CA ILE A 111 2.88 -4.10 6.66
C ILE A 111 3.66 -2.96 7.27
N GLU A 112 4.10 -2.01 6.44
CA GLU A 112 4.70 -0.77 6.87
C GLU A 112 4.01 0.42 6.20
N GLY A 113 4.03 1.57 6.87
CA GLY A 113 3.42 2.77 6.31
C GLY A 113 4.03 4.06 6.82
N THR A 114 4.13 5.06 5.94
CA THR A 114 4.67 6.38 6.29
C THR A 114 4.05 7.52 5.49
N LEU A 115 3.98 8.70 6.10
CA LEU A 115 3.62 9.99 5.49
C LEU A 115 4.84 10.78 5.01
N LYS A 116 6.06 10.26 5.23
CA LYS A 116 7.32 10.94 4.87
C LYS A 116 7.63 10.87 3.38
N GLY A 117 7.01 9.95 2.64
CA GLY A 117 7.08 9.87 1.19
C GLY A 117 7.62 8.54 0.68
N PRO A 118 7.78 8.41 -0.65
CA PRO A 118 8.24 7.19 -1.31
C PRO A 118 9.56 6.64 -0.79
N ASP A 119 10.57 7.49 -0.58
CA ASP A 119 11.92 7.03 -0.22
C ASP A 119 11.96 6.40 1.17
N THR A 120 11.24 7.00 2.13
CA THR A 120 11.09 6.37 3.46
C THR A 120 10.32 5.06 3.37
N ALA A 121 9.27 4.97 2.54
CA ALA A 121 8.51 3.73 2.40
C ALA A 121 9.36 2.60 1.78
N PHE A 122 10.15 2.92 0.77
CA PHE A 122 11.07 1.97 0.13
C PHE A 122 12.29 1.64 1.00
N GLY A 123 12.75 2.56 1.85
CA GLY A 123 13.74 2.28 2.88
C GLY A 123 13.23 1.25 3.90
N LEU A 124 11.98 1.39 4.35
CA LEU A 124 11.33 0.40 5.22
C LEU A 124 11.15 -0.94 4.50
N LEU A 125 10.74 -0.93 3.22
CA LEU A 125 10.62 -2.14 2.42
C LEU A 125 11.97 -2.86 2.29
N ARG A 126 13.04 -2.14 1.95
CA ARG A 126 14.40 -2.67 1.86
C ARG A 126 14.82 -3.32 3.17
N TYR A 127 14.67 -2.58 4.27
CA TYR A 127 14.98 -3.06 5.61
C TYR A 127 14.31 -4.41 5.90
N HIS A 128 13.00 -4.52 5.69
CA HIS A 128 12.27 -5.76 5.97
C HIS A 128 12.63 -6.90 5.02
N LEU A 129 12.86 -6.62 3.73
CA LEU A 129 13.32 -7.65 2.79
C LEU A 129 14.72 -8.18 3.13
N GLN A 130 15.59 -7.35 3.71
CA GLN A 130 16.88 -7.79 4.26
C GLN A 130 16.70 -8.66 5.49
N GLN A 131 15.86 -8.25 6.45
CA GLN A 131 15.60 -9.04 7.67
C GLN A 131 14.95 -10.39 7.37
N LEU A 132 14.20 -10.49 6.28
CA LEU A 132 13.58 -11.73 5.81
C LEU A 132 14.54 -12.61 4.98
N ASP A 133 15.73 -12.12 4.65
CA ASP A 133 16.66 -12.72 3.69
C ASP A 133 15.99 -13.13 2.37
N VAL A 134 15.37 -12.14 1.69
CA VAL A 134 14.59 -12.36 0.46
C VAL A 134 15.32 -13.12 -0.65
N ARG A 135 16.66 -13.19 -0.62
CA ARG A 135 17.48 -13.97 -1.56
C ARG A 135 17.14 -15.47 -1.53
N THR A 136 16.71 -15.97 -0.37
CA THR A 136 16.30 -17.36 -0.16
C THR A 136 14.98 -17.72 -0.83
N ALA A 137 14.14 -16.73 -1.14
CA ALA A 137 12.84 -16.94 -1.78
C ALA A 137 12.99 -17.69 -3.12
N GLU A 138 11.99 -18.49 -3.45
CA GLU A 138 11.91 -19.16 -4.76
C GLU A 138 11.64 -18.13 -5.86
N LYS A 139 10.68 -17.23 -5.61
CA LYS A 139 10.25 -16.16 -6.51
C LYS A 139 9.91 -14.90 -5.71
N VAL A 140 10.12 -13.74 -6.33
CA VAL A 140 9.76 -12.43 -5.78
C VAL A 140 8.93 -11.68 -6.81
N LEU A 141 7.63 -11.54 -6.55
CA LEU A 141 6.72 -10.74 -7.36
C LEU A 141 6.55 -9.35 -6.76
N PHE A 142 6.86 -8.32 -7.51
CA PHE A 142 6.42 -6.94 -7.24
C PHE A 142 5.12 -6.68 -8.00
N VAL A 143 4.02 -6.47 -7.27
CA VAL A 143 2.70 -6.15 -7.84
C VAL A 143 2.15 -4.85 -7.29
N ALA A 144 1.84 -3.91 -8.17
CA ALA A 144 1.34 -2.59 -7.78
C ALA A 144 0.54 -1.92 -8.92
N ASP A 145 -0.06 -0.77 -8.65
CA ASP A 145 -0.64 0.07 -9.69
C ASP A 145 0.43 0.59 -10.68
N GLY A 146 0.01 1.37 -11.69
CA GLY A 146 0.96 1.93 -12.66
C GLY A 146 1.67 3.22 -12.22
N ALA A 147 1.74 3.51 -10.92
CA ALA A 147 2.34 4.74 -10.41
C ALA A 147 3.88 4.72 -10.53
N ARG A 148 4.42 5.74 -11.19
CA ARG A 148 5.86 5.83 -11.50
C ARG A 148 6.75 5.81 -10.25
N TRP A 149 6.27 6.35 -9.13
CA TRP A 149 7.06 6.40 -7.91
C TRP A 149 7.40 5.01 -7.35
N ILE A 150 6.62 3.99 -7.68
CA ILE A 150 6.87 2.59 -7.30
C ILE A 150 7.94 2.02 -8.24
N TRP A 151 7.63 1.97 -9.53
CA TRP A 151 8.46 1.29 -10.54
C TRP A 151 9.85 1.89 -10.71
N ASN A 152 10.01 3.20 -10.51
CA ASN A 152 11.32 3.85 -10.59
C ASN A 152 12.30 3.41 -9.48
N ARG A 153 11.85 2.66 -8.47
CA ARG A 153 12.67 2.23 -7.31
C ARG A 153 12.93 0.71 -7.27
N ILE A 154 12.27 -0.08 -8.11
CA ILE A 154 12.34 -1.55 -8.05
C ILE A 154 13.69 -2.08 -8.50
N SER A 155 14.28 -1.52 -9.56
CA SER A 155 15.58 -1.97 -10.08
C SER A 155 16.71 -1.77 -9.05
N GLU A 156 16.81 -0.56 -8.47
CA GLU A 156 17.77 -0.27 -7.39
C GLU A 156 17.48 -1.11 -6.14
N LEU A 157 16.19 -1.22 -5.80
CA LEU A 157 15.54 -2.27 -5.03
C LEU A 157 16.31 -3.61 -5.03
N VAL A 158 16.08 -4.31 -6.12
CA VAL A 158 16.53 -5.67 -6.42
C VAL A 158 18.05 -5.78 -6.40
N SER A 159 18.73 -4.83 -7.03
CA SER A 159 20.20 -4.79 -7.09
C SER A 159 20.82 -4.67 -5.70
N SER A 160 20.32 -3.74 -4.87
CA SER A 160 20.83 -3.50 -3.52
C SER A 160 20.62 -4.67 -2.54
N LEU A 161 19.71 -5.59 -2.87
CA LEU A 161 19.39 -6.79 -2.11
C LEU A 161 20.08 -8.04 -2.67
N GLY A 162 20.74 -7.95 -3.83
CA GLY A 162 21.41 -9.08 -4.48
C GLY A 162 20.43 -10.19 -4.90
N ILE A 163 19.19 -9.85 -5.26
CA ILE A 163 18.21 -10.84 -5.71
C ILE A 163 18.52 -11.21 -7.17
N ALA A 164 18.66 -12.49 -7.46
CA ALA A 164 18.87 -12.97 -8.82
C ALA A 164 17.70 -12.53 -9.73
N ALA A 165 18.02 -11.91 -10.87
CA ALA A 165 17.02 -11.39 -11.81
C ALA A 165 16.04 -12.47 -12.30
N SER A 166 16.47 -13.73 -12.38
CA SER A 166 15.64 -14.89 -12.75
C SER A 166 14.52 -15.19 -11.75
N LYS A 167 14.63 -14.70 -10.51
CA LYS A 167 13.62 -14.85 -9.46
C LYS A 167 12.65 -13.68 -9.38
N VAL A 168 12.91 -12.58 -10.08
CA VAL A 168 12.16 -11.33 -9.95
C VAL A 168 11.11 -11.18 -11.05
N TYR A 169 9.88 -10.83 -10.63
CA TYR A 169 8.76 -10.59 -11.51
C TYR A 169 8.16 -9.22 -11.18
N GLU A 170 7.90 -8.40 -12.20
CA GLU A 170 7.21 -7.11 -12.06
C GLU A 170 5.86 -7.18 -12.77
N LEU A 171 4.78 -6.90 -12.05
CA LEU A 171 3.43 -6.93 -12.61
C LEU A 171 2.63 -5.69 -12.22
N VAL A 172 2.05 -5.01 -13.21
CA VAL A 172 1.02 -4.02 -12.93
C VAL A 172 -0.27 -4.73 -12.57
N ASP A 173 -0.96 -4.25 -11.54
CA ASP A 173 -2.23 -4.80 -11.08
C ASP A 173 -3.24 -4.92 -12.24
N PHE A 174 -3.72 -6.15 -12.46
CA PHE A 174 -4.66 -6.46 -13.51
C PHE A 174 -5.98 -5.69 -13.42
N TYR A 175 -6.54 -5.55 -12.22
CA TYR A 175 -7.80 -4.85 -12.02
C TYR A 175 -7.63 -3.35 -12.25
N HIS A 176 -6.52 -2.75 -11.86
CA HIS A 176 -6.19 -1.38 -12.26
C HIS A 176 -6.04 -1.24 -13.77
N ALA A 177 -5.37 -2.17 -14.46
CA ALA A 177 -5.30 -2.14 -15.93
C ALA A 177 -6.71 -2.20 -16.56
N VAL A 178 -7.63 -2.98 -15.98
CA VAL A 178 -9.05 -3.02 -16.42
C VAL A 178 -9.78 -1.72 -16.13
N GLU A 179 -9.51 -1.01 -15.04
CA GLU A 179 -10.04 0.34 -14.80
C GLU A 179 -9.59 1.34 -15.88
N HIS A 180 -8.33 1.23 -16.33
CA HIS A 180 -7.82 2.03 -17.46
C HIS A 180 -8.56 1.69 -18.77
N LEU A 181 -8.89 0.41 -19.02
CA LEU A 181 -9.78 0.03 -20.13
C LEU A 181 -11.17 0.65 -20.00
N ALA A 182 -11.76 0.63 -18.80
CA ALA A 182 -13.07 1.23 -18.57
C ALA A 182 -13.07 2.74 -18.88
N LYS A 183 -12.01 3.47 -18.46
CA LYS A 183 -11.83 4.90 -18.80
C LYS A 183 -11.78 5.14 -20.31
N VAL A 184 -11.04 4.31 -21.06
CA VAL A 184 -10.99 4.39 -22.53
C VAL A 184 -12.40 4.25 -23.13
N ALA A 185 -13.15 3.24 -22.70
CA ALA A 185 -14.52 3.03 -23.17
C ALA A 185 -15.43 4.21 -22.81
N ASP A 186 -15.25 4.81 -21.63
CA ASP A 186 -16.04 5.96 -21.19
C ASP A 186 -15.80 7.26 -21.95
N PHE A 187 -14.61 7.41 -22.54
CA PHE A 187 -14.32 8.51 -23.45
C PHE A 187 -15.01 8.38 -24.82
N LYS A 188 -15.49 7.17 -25.19
CA LYS A 188 -16.32 6.97 -26.38
C LYS A 188 -17.79 7.26 -26.06
N LYS A 189 -18.17 8.53 -26.17
CA LYS A 189 -19.55 9.01 -25.90
C LYS A 189 -20.60 8.50 -26.89
N SER A 190 -20.20 8.12 -28.09
CA SER A 190 -21.10 7.52 -29.08
C SER A 190 -21.50 6.08 -28.77
N TRP A 191 -20.83 5.42 -27.82
CA TRP A 191 -21.14 4.04 -27.44
C TRP A 191 -22.20 3.99 -26.34
N LYS A 192 -23.18 3.10 -26.54
CA LYS A 192 -24.14 2.68 -25.53
C LYS A 192 -23.42 1.93 -24.39
N PRO A 193 -24.01 1.87 -23.17
CA PRO A 193 -23.42 1.14 -22.04
C PRO A 193 -23.08 -0.33 -22.34
N SER A 194 -23.90 -1.01 -23.14
CA SER A 194 -23.67 -2.41 -23.55
C SER A 194 -22.45 -2.56 -24.45
N GLU A 195 -22.20 -1.62 -25.37
CA GLU A 195 -21.03 -1.61 -26.26
C GLU A 195 -19.75 -1.37 -25.48
N LYS A 196 -19.76 -0.42 -24.53
CA LYS A 196 -18.64 -0.18 -23.61
C LYS A 196 -18.29 -1.44 -22.82
N LYS A 197 -19.29 -2.09 -22.22
CA LYS A 197 -19.10 -3.33 -21.46
C LYS A 197 -18.53 -4.45 -22.34
N LYS A 198 -19.06 -4.65 -23.56
CA LYS A 198 -18.55 -5.64 -24.52
C LYS A 198 -17.08 -5.36 -24.88
N TRP A 199 -16.73 -4.10 -25.16
CA TRP A 199 -15.36 -3.71 -25.48
C TRP A 199 -14.41 -3.97 -24.30
N VAL A 200 -14.78 -3.55 -23.08
CA VAL A 200 -13.95 -3.80 -21.88
C VAL A 200 -13.77 -5.30 -21.65
N GLN A 201 -14.82 -6.11 -21.75
CA GLN A 201 -14.73 -7.56 -21.53
C GLN A 201 -13.92 -8.29 -22.61
N LYS A 202 -13.91 -7.80 -23.85
CA LYS A 202 -13.03 -8.31 -24.91
C LYS A 202 -11.57 -8.05 -24.56
N HIS A 203 -11.22 -6.80 -24.27
CA HIS A 203 -9.82 -6.42 -24.02
C HIS A 203 -9.29 -6.91 -22.68
N ARG A 204 -10.16 -7.06 -21.67
CA ARG A 204 -9.86 -7.78 -20.42
C ARG A 204 -9.37 -9.20 -20.67
N ARG A 205 -10.07 -9.95 -21.54
CA ARG A 205 -9.67 -11.32 -21.93
C ARG A 205 -8.37 -11.34 -22.72
N MET A 206 -8.13 -10.33 -23.56
CA MET A 206 -6.88 -10.20 -24.30
C MET A 206 -5.69 -9.96 -23.36
N LEU A 207 -5.83 -9.08 -22.36
CA LEU A 207 -4.80 -8.89 -21.33
C LEU A 207 -4.47 -10.19 -20.60
N LEU A 208 -5.48 -10.97 -20.17
CA LEU A 208 -5.26 -12.27 -19.51
C LEU A 208 -4.48 -13.27 -20.39
N LYS A 209 -4.58 -13.15 -21.72
CA LYS A 209 -3.87 -13.99 -22.69
C LYS A 209 -2.51 -13.40 -23.12
N GLY A 210 -1.99 -12.40 -22.41
CA GLY A 210 -0.73 -11.73 -22.76
C GLY A 210 -0.79 -10.87 -24.03
N GLN A 211 -1.98 -10.61 -24.60
CA GLN A 211 -2.16 -9.90 -25.87
C GLN A 211 -2.16 -8.37 -25.69
N THR A 212 -1.23 -7.85 -24.90
CA THR A 212 -1.16 -6.43 -24.53
C THR A 212 -0.92 -5.53 -25.75
N ASP A 213 -0.13 -5.97 -26.73
CA ASP A 213 0.07 -5.26 -28.00
C ASP A 213 -1.24 -5.00 -28.74
N GLN A 214 -2.07 -6.02 -28.85
CA GLN A 214 -3.35 -5.91 -29.54
C GLN A 214 -4.31 -4.96 -28.80
N VAL A 215 -4.24 -4.93 -27.47
CA VAL A 215 -4.96 -3.96 -26.64
C VAL A 215 -4.48 -2.53 -26.91
N ILE A 216 -3.16 -2.31 -26.98
CA ILE A 216 -2.57 -1.00 -27.30
C ILE A 216 -3.03 -0.53 -28.69
N VAL A 217 -2.98 -1.41 -29.69
CA VAL A 217 -3.46 -1.13 -31.06
C VAL A 217 -4.94 -0.78 -31.06
N ALA A 218 -5.78 -1.53 -30.35
CA ALA A 218 -7.20 -1.23 -30.24
C ALA A 218 -7.47 0.14 -29.60
N ILE A 219 -6.74 0.51 -28.54
CA ILE A 219 -6.86 1.85 -27.93
C ILE A 219 -6.37 2.94 -28.91
N LYS A 220 -5.29 2.69 -29.65
CA LYS A 220 -4.77 3.60 -30.69
C LYS A 220 -5.84 3.89 -31.74
N ASN A 221 -6.58 2.88 -32.20
CA ASN A 221 -7.66 3.03 -33.18
C ASN A 221 -8.83 3.89 -32.66
N LEU A 222 -9.05 3.92 -31.34
CA LEU A 222 -10.05 4.77 -30.71
C LEU A 222 -9.59 6.22 -30.49
N CYS A 223 -8.29 6.51 -30.63
CA CYS A 223 -7.68 7.80 -30.35
C CYS A 223 -7.96 8.85 -31.44
N ARG A 224 -9.25 9.18 -31.64
CA ARG A 224 -9.73 10.14 -32.65
C ARG A 224 -10.70 11.15 -32.01
N GLY A 225 -10.79 12.35 -32.58
CA GLY A 225 -11.74 13.40 -32.18
C GLY A 225 -11.43 14.07 -30.84
N ARG A 226 -12.45 14.72 -30.25
CA ARG A 226 -12.31 15.66 -29.10
C ARG A 226 -11.72 15.05 -27.83
N LYS A 227 -11.80 13.73 -27.62
CA LYS A 227 -11.24 13.03 -26.46
C LYS A 227 -9.93 12.30 -26.74
N SER A 228 -9.30 12.55 -27.89
CA SER A 228 -8.04 11.92 -28.30
C SER A 228 -6.94 12.07 -27.25
N LYS A 229 -6.74 13.25 -26.65
CA LYS A 229 -5.73 13.48 -25.59
C LYS A 229 -5.95 12.60 -24.36
N ASN A 230 -7.20 12.41 -23.94
CA ASN A 230 -7.52 11.56 -22.79
C ASN A 230 -7.28 10.08 -23.13
N ILE A 231 -7.73 9.63 -24.30
CA ILE A 231 -7.50 8.26 -24.77
C ILE A 231 -6.00 8.00 -24.95
N ALA A 232 -5.23 8.98 -25.45
CA ALA A 232 -3.79 8.89 -25.57
C ALA A 232 -3.11 8.76 -24.20
N THR A 233 -3.64 9.42 -23.16
CA THR A 233 -3.14 9.29 -21.78
C THR A 233 -3.30 7.86 -21.29
N GLU A 234 -4.48 7.26 -21.48
CA GLU A 234 -4.73 5.86 -21.14
C GLU A 234 -3.88 4.90 -21.99
N ARG A 235 -3.74 5.15 -23.29
CA ARG A 235 -2.84 4.37 -24.17
C ARG A 235 -1.40 4.40 -23.67
N ASN A 236 -0.90 5.56 -23.29
CA ASN A 236 0.48 5.74 -22.81
C ASN A 236 0.70 5.02 -21.47
N TYR A 237 -0.35 4.78 -20.68
CA TYR A 237 -0.27 3.89 -19.51
C TYR A 237 0.01 2.44 -19.93
N PHE A 238 -0.69 1.90 -20.94
CA PHE A 238 -0.45 0.54 -21.42
C PHE A 238 0.93 0.39 -22.07
N ILE A 239 1.32 1.34 -22.94
CA ILE A 239 2.65 1.33 -23.60
C ILE A 239 3.77 1.32 -22.54
N ARG A 240 3.70 2.22 -21.55
CA ARG A 240 4.75 2.33 -20.52
C ARG A 240 4.89 1.07 -19.65
N ASN A 241 3.79 0.36 -19.44
CA ASN A 241 3.73 -0.79 -18.55
C ASN A 241 3.66 -2.12 -19.29
N GLN A 242 3.85 -2.13 -20.61
CA GLN A 242 3.63 -3.31 -21.45
C GLN A 242 4.45 -4.52 -20.98
N HIS A 243 5.73 -4.30 -20.65
CA HIS A 243 6.62 -5.35 -20.14
C HIS A 243 6.24 -5.88 -18.74
N ARG A 244 5.32 -5.20 -18.03
CA ARG A 244 4.76 -5.59 -16.73
C ARG A 244 3.33 -6.11 -16.83
N MET A 245 2.84 -6.41 -18.03
CA MET A 245 1.47 -6.87 -18.27
C MET A 245 1.43 -8.30 -18.83
N ASP A 246 2.42 -9.13 -18.47
CA ASP A 246 2.45 -10.55 -18.80
C ASP A 246 1.68 -11.37 -17.74
N TYR A 247 0.36 -11.17 -17.73
CA TYR A 247 -0.53 -11.83 -16.78
C TYR A 247 -0.57 -13.35 -16.96
N GLN A 248 -0.41 -13.83 -18.20
CA GLN A 248 -0.41 -15.24 -18.52
C GLN A 248 0.78 -15.95 -17.89
N LYS A 249 1.99 -15.38 -18.02
CA LYS A 249 3.20 -15.90 -17.38
C LYS A 249 3.11 -15.86 -15.86
N VAL A 250 2.65 -14.77 -15.27
CA VAL A 250 2.53 -14.69 -13.80
C VAL A 250 1.52 -15.71 -13.27
N ALA A 251 0.39 -15.88 -13.96
CA ALA A 251 -0.61 -16.87 -13.60
C ALA A 251 -0.08 -18.31 -13.72
N SER A 252 0.69 -18.65 -14.77
CA SER A 252 1.27 -19.99 -14.93
C SER A 252 2.32 -20.34 -13.88
N LEU A 253 2.90 -19.32 -13.23
CA LEU A 253 3.79 -19.48 -12.09
C LEU A 253 3.05 -19.54 -10.74
N ASN A 254 1.72 -19.62 -10.74
CA ASN A 254 0.86 -19.61 -9.56
C ASN A 254 1.19 -18.42 -8.64
N LEU A 255 1.38 -17.25 -9.26
CA LEU A 255 1.56 -15.97 -8.57
C LEU A 255 0.30 -15.11 -8.76
N PRO A 256 -0.04 -14.23 -7.80
CA PRO A 256 -1.24 -13.40 -7.91
C PRO A 256 -1.09 -12.36 -9.02
N ILE A 257 -2.17 -12.16 -9.80
CA ILE A 257 -2.20 -11.17 -10.89
C ILE A 257 -2.67 -9.77 -10.47
N GLY A 258 -2.93 -9.57 -9.17
CA GLY A 258 -3.45 -8.32 -8.63
C GLY A 258 -3.02 -8.07 -7.19
N SER A 259 -3.24 -6.85 -6.73
CA SER A 259 -2.80 -6.29 -5.45
C SER A 259 -3.91 -6.24 -4.40
N GLY A 260 -4.93 -7.11 -4.50
CA GLY A 260 -6.08 -7.11 -3.56
C GLY A 260 -5.67 -7.24 -2.08
N ALA A 261 -4.55 -7.88 -1.77
CA ALA A 261 -3.98 -7.90 -0.42
C ALA A 261 -3.56 -6.49 0.08
N MET A 262 -3.00 -5.66 -0.81
CA MET A 262 -2.68 -4.26 -0.53
C MET A 262 -3.94 -3.40 -0.39
N GLU A 263 -4.93 -3.57 -1.27
CA GLU A 263 -6.21 -2.86 -1.13
C GLU A 263 -6.88 -3.16 0.23
N SER A 264 -6.85 -4.43 0.65
CA SER A 264 -7.30 -4.87 1.98
C SER A 264 -6.47 -4.24 3.10
N ALA A 265 -5.14 -4.16 2.94
CA ALA A 265 -4.26 -3.51 3.90
C ALA A 265 -4.58 -2.00 4.03
N ILE A 266 -4.69 -1.26 2.93
CA ILE A 266 -5.10 0.15 2.93
C ILE A 266 -6.46 0.33 3.60
N ARG A 267 -7.43 -0.54 3.27
CA ARG A 267 -8.76 -0.49 3.91
C ARG A 267 -8.63 -0.64 5.42
N ARG A 268 -7.93 -1.67 5.91
CA ARG A 268 -7.83 -2.01 7.33
C ARG A 268 -6.94 -1.05 8.13
N VAL A 269 -5.81 -0.63 7.57
CA VAL A 269 -4.82 0.22 8.23
C VAL A 269 -5.23 1.69 8.17
N VAL A 270 -5.58 2.18 6.97
CA VAL A 270 -5.82 3.60 6.70
C VAL A 270 -7.31 3.93 6.73
N ASN A 271 -8.11 3.36 5.81
CA ASN A 271 -9.48 3.86 5.58
C ASN A 271 -10.36 3.69 6.80
N LEU A 272 -10.31 2.53 7.44
CA LEU A 272 -11.17 2.23 8.59
C LEU A 272 -10.75 3.03 9.84
N ARG A 273 -9.48 3.39 10.01
CA ARG A 273 -9.00 4.04 11.25
C ARG A 273 -8.74 5.53 11.13
N MET A 274 -8.16 5.95 10.02
CA MET A 274 -7.56 7.28 9.86
C MET A 274 -8.37 8.18 8.94
N LYS A 275 -9.33 7.63 8.19
CA LYS A 275 -10.19 8.35 7.25
C LYS A 275 -11.63 8.31 7.74
N GLY A 276 -12.28 9.47 7.77
CA GLY A 276 -13.68 9.59 8.18
C GLY A 276 -14.14 11.04 8.20
N ALA A 277 -15.44 11.24 8.34
CA ALA A 277 -16.02 12.57 8.48
C ALA A 277 -15.42 13.26 9.72
N SER A 278 -15.01 14.52 9.56
CA SER A 278 -14.45 15.33 10.65
C SER A 278 -13.20 14.78 11.34
N ILE A 279 -12.51 13.79 10.75
CA ILE A 279 -11.24 13.28 11.24
C ILE A 279 -10.10 14.09 10.62
N TYR A 280 -9.29 14.72 11.47
CA TYR A 280 -8.13 15.52 11.08
C TYR A 280 -6.94 15.19 11.97
N TRP A 281 -5.81 14.87 11.37
CA TRP A 281 -4.62 14.47 12.11
C TRP A 281 -3.53 15.55 12.07
N LEU A 282 -2.77 15.68 13.15
CA LEU A 282 -1.44 16.25 13.05
C LEU A 282 -0.52 15.21 12.39
N LYS A 283 0.48 15.66 11.62
CA LYS A 283 1.34 14.77 10.81
C LYS A 283 2.03 13.73 11.70
N GLU A 284 2.55 14.15 12.83
CA GLU A 284 3.29 13.33 13.79
C GLU A 284 2.37 12.25 14.39
N THR A 285 1.13 12.63 14.69
CA THR A 285 0.14 11.73 15.30
C THR A 285 -0.43 10.74 14.29
N ALA A 286 -0.54 11.13 13.02
CA ALA A 286 -0.92 10.24 11.94
C ALA A 286 0.19 9.23 11.65
N GLU A 287 1.45 9.68 11.61
CA GLU A 287 2.61 8.79 11.42
C GLU A 287 2.66 7.71 12.50
N ALA A 288 2.51 8.11 13.78
CA ALA A 288 2.47 7.17 14.89
C ALA A 288 1.30 6.18 14.75
N MET A 289 0.08 6.68 14.51
CA MET A 289 -1.10 5.81 14.36
C MET A 289 -0.96 4.85 13.17
N LEU A 290 -0.36 5.30 12.07
CA LEU A 290 -0.13 4.48 10.89
C LEU A 290 0.77 3.28 11.23
N MET A 291 1.91 3.53 11.89
CA MET A 291 2.82 2.47 12.35
C MET A 291 2.11 1.49 13.29
N LEU A 292 1.44 1.98 14.34
CA LEU A 292 0.70 1.14 15.28
C LEU A 292 -0.32 0.24 14.55
N ARG A 293 -1.04 0.81 13.59
CA ARG A 293 -2.05 0.08 12.82
C ARG A 293 -1.44 -0.93 11.86
N SER A 294 -0.31 -0.62 11.24
CA SER A 294 0.39 -1.54 10.34
C SER A 294 0.85 -2.80 11.08
N TYR A 295 1.50 -2.66 12.24
CA TYR A 295 1.93 -3.80 13.06
C TYR A 295 0.75 -4.57 13.66
N TYR A 296 -0.30 -3.87 14.11
CA TYR A 296 -1.49 -4.54 14.62
C TYR A 296 -2.23 -5.34 13.53
N LYS A 297 -2.31 -4.82 12.30
CA LYS A 297 -3.03 -5.47 11.18
C LYS A 297 -2.23 -6.52 10.42
N SER A 298 -0.91 -6.54 10.60
CA SER A 298 -0.05 -7.63 10.15
C SER A 298 -0.01 -8.81 11.12
N GLY A 299 -0.43 -8.63 12.38
CA GLY A 299 -0.25 -9.64 13.43
C GLY A 299 1.10 -9.55 14.14
N ARG A 300 1.93 -8.55 13.82
CA ARG A 300 3.27 -8.34 14.39
C ARG A 300 3.26 -7.47 15.67
N TRP A 301 2.18 -7.51 16.46
CA TRP A 301 2.08 -6.66 17.67
C TRP A 301 3.14 -6.99 18.72
N ASN A 302 3.49 -8.27 18.88
CA ASN A 302 4.53 -8.68 19.84
C ASN A 302 5.91 -8.11 19.46
N LEU A 303 6.27 -8.14 18.17
CA LEU A 303 7.48 -7.50 17.68
C LEU A 303 7.49 -5.99 18.00
N LEU A 304 6.37 -5.29 17.77
CA LEU A 304 6.27 -3.87 18.09
C LEU A 304 6.45 -3.61 19.59
N LYS A 305 5.93 -4.48 20.47
CA LYS A 305 6.15 -4.38 21.92
C LYS A 305 7.63 -4.53 22.25
N SER A 306 8.31 -5.55 21.72
CA SER A 306 9.74 -5.77 21.96
C SER A 306 10.55 -4.54 21.56
N LEU A 307 10.31 -3.98 20.39
CA LEU A 307 10.95 -2.73 19.94
C LEU A 307 10.65 -1.53 20.83
N SER A 308 9.43 -1.41 21.35
CA SER A 308 9.08 -0.26 22.21
C SER A 308 9.75 -0.32 23.58
N PHE A 309 10.09 -1.52 24.04
CA PHE A 309 10.66 -1.77 25.36
C PHE A 309 12.18 -2.05 25.35
N SER A 310 12.78 -2.38 24.18
CA SER A 310 14.20 -2.71 24.05
C SER A 310 15.12 -1.57 24.52
N LEU A 311 14.76 -0.31 24.25
CA LEU A 311 15.53 0.89 24.62
C LEU A 311 15.62 1.18 26.13
N TYR A 312 15.10 0.29 26.98
CA TYR A 312 15.14 0.39 28.44
C TYR A 312 15.56 -0.94 29.11
N SER A 313 16.19 -1.85 28.34
CA SER A 313 16.79 -3.09 28.85
C SER A 313 18.30 -2.92 28.96
#